data_AF-A0A516WT00-F1
#
_entry.id   AF-A0A516WT00-F1
#
_cell.length_a   1.000
_cell.length_b   1.000
_cell.length_c   1.000
_cell.angle_alpha   90.00
_cell.angle_beta   90.00
_cell.angle_gamma   90.00
#
_symmetry.space_group_name_H-M   'P 1'
#
loop_
_entity.id
_entity.type
_entity.pdbx_description
1 polymer ?
#
loop_
_entity_poly.entity_id
_entity_poly.type
_entity_poly.pdbx_seq_one_letter_code
_entity_poly.pdbx_strand_id
1 'polypeptide(L)'
;MNSNAALPILQADANWSDAITALRDLAERGGTKARQDAESYAAVYAGCRGAMVVDVVASRQRRYDTRVQNIVTRWKTSNQEHSMAWLADHPLDHQYYGLQATEADTIGTIAKNLRQFADSEGLAEDDDAACRLWATRVDCVEHAPRLDPIVGSVKGIGPALFAYLRMRSGADALKVDVRVKKSLKRLGFTVPADDHAVMIVVKAVAEEVDLPVLALDQLLWHME
;
A
#
# COMPACT_ATOMS: atom_id res chain seq x y z
N MET A 1 -12.06 1.72 -19.73
CA MET A 1 -12.34 1.34 -18.33
C MET A 1 -13.42 0.28 -18.36
N ASN A 2 -13.15 -0.92 -17.87
CA ASN A 2 -14.23 -1.89 -17.64
C ASN A 2 -15.06 -1.34 -16.49
N SER A 3 -16.32 -0.97 -16.77
CA SER A 3 -17.30 -0.61 -15.73
C SER A 3 -17.25 -1.67 -14.63
N ASN A 4 -17.13 -1.24 -13.38
CA ASN A 4 -17.09 -2.16 -12.25
C ASN A 4 -18.41 -2.94 -12.20
N ALA A 5 -18.38 -4.23 -12.54
CA ALA A 5 -19.57 -5.08 -12.61
C ALA A 5 -20.31 -5.19 -11.26
N ALA A 6 -19.66 -4.84 -10.15
CA ALA A 6 -20.29 -4.79 -8.84
C ALA A 6 -21.08 -3.50 -8.59
N LEU A 7 -20.85 -2.42 -9.35
CA LEU A 7 -21.45 -1.11 -9.09
C LEU A 7 -22.99 -1.14 -9.03
N PRO A 8 -23.72 -1.80 -9.95
CA PRO A 8 -25.18 -1.87 -9.86
C PRO A 8 -25.68 -2.60 -8.61
N ILE A 9 -24.93 -3.59 -8.11
CA ILE A 9 -25.25 -4.33 -6.88
C ILE A 9 -25.06 -3.42 -5.67
N LEU A 10 -23.98 -2.64 -5.66
CA LEU A 10 -23.65 -1.72 -4.57
C LEU A 10 -24.61 -0.51 -4.53
N GLN A 11 -25.01 0.00 -5.68
CA GLN A 11 -26.00 1.08 -5.81
C GLN A 11 -27.39 0.69 -5.30
N ALA A 12 -27.69 -0.61 -5.14
CA ALA A 12 -28.95 -1.07 -4.56
C ALA A 12 -28.99 -0.95 -3.03
N ASP A 13 -27.87 -0.66 -2.36
CA ASP A 13 -27.85 -0.34 -0.93
C ASP A 13 -28.56 1.00 -0.71
N ALA A 14 -29.54 1.02 0.21
CA ALA A 14 -30.36 2.20 0.49
C ALA A 14 -29.53 3.41 0.96
N ASN A 15 -28.34 3.20 1.54
CA ASN A 15 -27.47 4.27 2.00
C ASN A 15 -26.47 4.74 0.93
N TRP A 16 -26.40 4.08 -0.23
CA TRP A 16 -25.36 4.34 -1.23
C TRP A 16 -25.35 5.79 -1.71
N SER A 17 -26.52 6.32 -2.08
CA SER A 17 -26.64 7.69 -2.60
C SER A 17 -26.19 8.75 -1.58
N ASP A 18 -26.61 8.60 -0.32
CA ASP A 18 -26.25 9.52 0.75
C ASP A 18 -24.75 9.43 1.07
N ALA A 19 -24.19 8.22 1.07
CA ALA A 19 -22.77 8.00 1.31
C ALA A 19 -21.87 8.57 0.19
N ILE A 20 -22.28 8.42 -1.07
CA ILE A 20 -21.61 9.05 -2.21
C ILE A 20 -21.69 10.58 -2.12
N THR A 21 -22.83 11.14 -1.70
CA THR A 21 -22.97 12.59 -1.48
C THR A 21 -21.99 13.06 -0.41
N ALA A 22 -21.94 12.39 0.75
CA ALA A 22 -21.01 12.73 1.82
C ALA A 22 -19.53 12.62 1.39
N LEU A 23 -19.21 11.63 0.53
CA LEU A 23 -17.86 11.51 -0.03
C LEU A 23 -17.54 12.61 -1.04
N ARG A 24 -18.49 13.01 -1.89
CA ARG A 24 -18.31 14.14 -2.83
C ARG A 24 -18.02 15.42 -2.05
N ASP A 25 -18.77 15.71 -0.99
CA ASP A 25 -18.50 16.84 -0.10
C ASP A 25 -17.10 16.77 0.53
N LEU A 26 -16.64 15.57 0.90
CA LEU A 26 -15.28 15.36 1.41
C LEU A 26 -14.22 15.60 0.32
N ALA A 27 -14.46 15.11 -0.89
CA ALA A 27 -13.58 15.28 -2.04
C ALA A 27 -13.50 16.74 -2.50
N GLU A 28 -14.59 17.51 -2.39
CA GLU A 28 -14.56 18.95 -2.66
C GLU A 28 -13.65 19.70 -1.68
N ARG A 29 -13.65 19.30 -0.39
CA ARG A 29 -12.82 19.93 0.64
C ARG A 29 -11.35 19.50 0.61
N GLY A 30 -11.08 18.23 0.29
CA GLY A 30 -9.75 17.62 0.46
C GLY A 30 -9.17 16.91 -0.76
N GLY A 31 -9.94 16.76 -1.84
CA GLY A 31 -9.57 15.94 -3.01
C GLY A 31 -8.33 16.43 -3.74
N THR A 32 -8.15 17.75 -3.89
CA THR A 32 -6.93 18.31 -4.50
C THR A 32 -5.67 17.91 -3.74
N LYS A 33 -5.69 18.04 -2.40
CA LYS A 33 -4.55 17.64 -1.56
C LYS A 33 -4.33 16.13 -1.64
N ALA A 34 -5.41 15.34 -1.60
CA ALA A 34 -5.34 13.89 -1.70
C ALA A 34 -4.74 13.41 -3.04
N ARG A 35 -5.05 14.09 -4.16
CA ARG A 35 -4.42 13.81 -5.46
C ARG A 35 -2.92 14.15 -5.45
N GLN A 36 -2.53 15.30 -4.92
CA GLN A 36 -1.11 15.67 -4.78
C GLN A 36 -0.34 14.67 -3.91
N ASP A 37 -0.96 14.20 -2.82
CA ASP A 37 -0.38 13.20 -1.94
C ASP A 37 -0.27 11.84 -2.63
N ALA A 38 -1.24 11.46 -3.46
CA ALA A 38 -1.18 10.25 -4.27
C ALA A 38 -0.07 10.32 -5.33
N GLU A 39 0.06 11.44 -6.05
CA GLU A 39 1.08 11.65 -7.08
C GLU A 39 2.51 11.59 -6.51
N SER A 40 2.70 12.10 -5.29
CA SER A 40 4.00 12.09 -4.60
C SER A 40 4.21 10.86 -3.71
N TYR A 41 3.23 9.97 -3.59
CA TYR A 41 3.21 8.90 -2.59
C TYR A 41 4.39 7.93 -2.71
N ALA A 42 4.76 7.59 -3.94
CA ALA A 42 5.87 6.69 -4.26
C ALA A 42 7.23 7.39 -4.22
N ALA A 43 7.26 8.72 -4.36
CA ALA A 43 8.48 9.52 -4.36
C ALA A 43 9.14 9.59 -2.97
N VAL A 44 8.40 9.30 -1.89
CA VAL A 44 8.90 9.22 -0.50
C VAL A 44 10.13 8.33 -0.37
N TYR A 45 10.21 7.26 -1.17
CA TYR A 45 11.32 6.30 -1.16
C TYR A 45 12.10 6.23 -2.48
N ALA A 46 12.02 7.28 -3.31
CA ALA A 46 12.86 7.38 -4.50
C ALA A 46 14.35 7.28 -4.11
N GLY A 47 15.11 6.44 -4.83
CA GLY A 47 16.51 6.14 -4.54
C GLY A 47 16.79 5.41 -3.20
N CYS A 48 15.77 4.99 -2.45
CA CYS A 48 15.96 4.30 -1.17
C CYS A 48 14.92 3.19 -0.92
N ARG A 49 14.73 2.32 -1.92
CA ARG A 49 13.71 1.25 -1.88
C ARG A 49 13.95 0.18 -0.81
N GLY A 50 15.15 0.02 -0.30
CA GLY A 50 15.39 -0.77 0.92
C GLY A 50 14.63 -0.19 2.12
N ALA A 51 14.65 1.14 2.31
CA ALA A 51 13.89 1.78 3.39
C ALA A 51 12.37 1.62 3.21
N MET A 52 11.88 1.55 1.97
CA MET A 52 10.48 1.26 1.67
C MET A 52 10.06 -0.12 2.19
N VAL A 53 10.86 -1.16 1.93
CA VAL A 53 10.56 -2.53 2.41
C VAL A 53 10.53 -2.56 3.94
N VAL A 54 11.49 -1.90 4.60
CA VAL A 54 11.52 -1.78 6.06
C VAL A 54 10.26 -1.08 6.57
N ASP A 55 9.86 0.06 5.99
CA ASP A 55 8.66 0.80 6.38
C ASP A 55 7.40 -0.05 6.30
N VAL A 56 7.19 -0.67 5.15
CA VAL A 56 5.96 -1.42 4.88
C VAL A 56 5.81 -2.59 5.83
N VAL A 57 6.85 -3.41 5.99
CA VAL A 57 6.78 -4.57 6.87
C VAL A 57 6.73 -4.13 8.35
N ALA A 58 7.48 -3.11 8.74
CA ALA A 58 7.44 -2.59 10.11
C ALA A 58 6.09 -1.94 10.46
N SER A 59 5.28 -1.54 9.47
CA SER A 59 3.92 -1.02 9.69
C SER A 59 2.91 -2.06 10.17
N ARG A 60 3.27 -3.36 10.13
CA ARG A 60 2.41 -4.45 10.58
C ARG A 60 2.00 -4.26 12.05
N GLN A 61 0.70 -4.09 12.28
CA GLN A 61 0.09 -4.01 13.62
C GLN A 61 0.77 -2.99 14.55
N ARG A 62 1.27 -1.89 13.98
CA ARG A 62 2.10 -0.92 14.70
C ARG A 62 1.61 0.50 14.44
N ARG A 63 1.76 1.38 15.43
CA ARG A 63 1.47 2.81 15.28
C ARG A 63 2.54 3.44 14.40
N TYR A 64 2.12 4.11 13.33
CA TYR A 64 3.02 4.62 12.30
C TYR A 64 3.94 5.71 12.85
N ASP A 65 3.36 6.80 13.36
CA ASP A 65 4.09 8.02 13.72
C ASP A 65 5.09 7.82 14.87
N THR A 66 4.74 6.98 15.84
CA THR A 66 5.55 6.83 17.06
C THR A 66 6.52 5.64 17.02
N ARG A 67 6.35 4.71 16.08
CA ARG A 67 7.15 3.48 16.05
C ARG A 67 7.73 3.21 14.68
N VAL A 68 6.91 3.14 13.62
CA VAL A 68 7.38 2.80 12.27
C VAL A 68 8.37 3.84 11.75
N GLN A 69 8.03 5.13 11.85
CA GLN A 69 8.92 6.22 11.44
C GLN A 69 10.26 6.21 12.18
N ASN A 70 10.26 5.85 13.46
CA ASN A 70 11.48 5.74 14.26
C ASN A 70 12.36 4.56 13.82
N ILE A 71 11.76 3.43 13.43
CA ILE A 71 12.49 2.28 12.89
C ILE A 71 13.14 2.65 11.56
N VAL A 72 12.38 3.24 10.63
CA VAL A 72 12.87 3.63 9.30
C VAL A 72 13.95 4.69 9.41
N THR A 73 13.73 5.73 10.23
CA THR A 73 14.73 6.78 10.47
C THR A 73 16.01 6.17 11.02
N ARG A 74 15.92 5.32 12.04
CA ARG A 74 17.10 4.64 12.61
C ARG A 74 17.83 3.83 11.55
N TRP A 75 17.12 3.02 10.78
CA TRP A 75 17.73 2.22 9.72
C TRP A 75 18.43 3.10 8.67
N LYS A 76 17.81 4.20 8.24
CA LYS A 76 18.45 5.13 7.29
C LYS A 76 19.70 5.79 7.87
N THR A 77 19.71 6.14 9.16
CA THR A 77 20.88 6.76 9.79
C THR A 77 22.01 5.79 10.12
N SER A 78 21.70 4.52 10.35
CA SER A 78 22.67 3.51 10.78
C SER A 78 23.40 2.82 9.62
N ASN A 79 22.90 2.95 8.38
CA ASN A 79 23.40 2.20 7.23
C ASN A 79 23.87 3.14 6.11
N GLN A 80 24.92 2.72 5.39
CA GLN A 80 25.60 3.53 4.37
C GLN A 80 24.77 3.69 3.10
N GLU A 81 24.00 2.66 2.73
CA GLU A 81 23.13 2.66 1.57
C GLU A 81 21.73 2.19 1.95
N HIS A 82 20.77 2.55 1.10
CA HIS A 82 19.34 2.29 1.34
C HIS A 82 18.66 1.57 0.18
N SER A 83 19.45 0.92 -0.68
CA SER A 83 18.97 0.12 -1.82
C SER A 83 18.39 -1.22 -1.37
N MET A 84 17.65 -1.88 -2.26
CA MET A 84 17.17 -3.25 -2.06
C MET A 84 18.35 -4.23 -2.04
N ALA A 85 19.37 -4.00 -2.88
CA ALA A 85 20.59 -4.80 -2.91
C ALA A 85 21.31 -4.78 -1.57
N TRP A 86 21.53 -3.59 -1.00
CA TRP A 86 22.16 -3.45 0.31
C TRP A 86 21.35 -4.18 1.38
N LEU A 87 20.02 -3.99 1.40
CA LEU A 87 19.13 -4.63 2.36
C LEU A 87 19.12 -6.17 2.24
N ALA A 88 19.22 -6.70 1.01
CA ALA A 88 19.27 -8.13 0.74
C ALA A 88 20.55 -8.79 1.30
N ASP A 89 21.67 -8.08 1.27
CA ASP A 89 22.99 -8.56 1.71
C ASP A 89 23.26 -8.30 3.20
N HIS A 90 22.50 -7.41 3.83
CA HIS A 90 22.67 -7.01 5.24
C HIS A 90 21.37 -7.25 6.04
N PRO A 91 21.17 -8.48 6.56
CA PRO A 91 20.01 -8.80 7.38
C PRO A 91 19.86 -7.85 8.58
N LEU A 92 18.62 -7.45 8.88
CA LEU A 92 18.34 -6.60 10.03
C LEU A 92 18.51 -7.36 11.35
N ASP A 93 19.22 -6.75 12.28
CA ASP A 93 19.15 -7.13 13.70
C ASP A 93 17.77 -6.72 14.25
N HIS A 94 16.91 -7.72 14.41
CA HIS A 94 15.54 -7.49 14.86
C HIS A 94 15.47 -6.88 16.27
N GLN A 95 16.41 -7.18 17.17
CA GLN A 95 16.42 -6.62 18.53
C GLN A 95 16.83 -5.14 18.50
N TYR A 96 17.89 -4.82 17.75
CA TYR A 96 18.38 -3.45 17.60
C TYR A 96 17.31 -2.50 17.03
N TYR A 97 16.56 -2.98 16.03
CA TYR A 97 15.49 -2.20 15.38
C TYR A 97 14.12 -2.35 16.05
N GLY A 98 13.98 -3.16 17.11
CA GLY A 98 12.70 -3.35 17.79
C GLY A 98 11.64 -4.06 16.94
N LEU A 99 12.08 -4.94 16.05
CA LEU A 99 11.27 -5.81 15.20
C LEU A 99 11.09 -7.19 15.83
N GLN A 100 10.01 -7.86 15.45
CA GLN A 100 9.89 -9.30 15.65
C GLN A 100 10.87 -10.03 14.73
N ALA A 101 11.40 -11.17 15.16
CA ALA A 101 12.32 -11.96 14.33
C ALA A 101 11.72 -12.27 12.94
N THR A 102 10.46 -12.67 12.91
CA THR A 102 9.75 -12.93 11.65
C THR A 102 9.55 -11.70 10.76
N GLU A 103 9.53 -10.49 11.33
CA GLU A 103 9.47 -9.25 10.52
C GLU A 103 10.81 -9.02 9.82
N ALA A 104 11.93 -9.21 10.52
CA ALA A 104 13.27 -9.11 9.92
C ALA A 104 13.47 -10.15 8.81
N ASP A 105 13.04 -11.40 9.04
CA ASP A 105 13.08 -12.46 8.02
C ASP A 105 12.24 -12.09 6.77
N THR A 106 11.05 -11.52 7.00
CA THR A 106 10.15 -11.07 5.92
C THR A 106 10.80 -9.96 5.10
N ILE A 107 11.39 -8.96 5.76
CA ILE A 107 12.10 -7.84 5.12
C ILE A 107 13.24 -8.36 4.25
N GLY A 108 14.10 -9.22 4.80
CA GLY A 108 15.23 -9.77 4.06
C GLY A 108 14.80 -10.64 2.87
N THR A 109 13.72 -11.40 3.01
CA THR A 109 13.17 -12.23 1.91
C THR A 109 12.63 -11.36 0.79
N ILE A 110 11.86 -10.32 1.10
CA ILE A 110 11.31 -9.40 0.09
C ILE A 110 12.43 -8.67 -0.64
N ALA A 111 13.43 -8.17 0.07
CA ALA A 111 14.57 -7.49 -0.53
C ALA A 111 15.31 -8.40 -1.52
N LYS A 112 15.56 -9.67 -1.13
CA LYS A 112 16.19 -10.68 -2.01
C LYS A 112 15.34 -10.98 -3.24
N ASN A 113 14.03 -11.18 -3.06
CA ASN A 113 13.13 -11.50 -4.16
C ASN A 113 13.00 -10.34 -5.15
N LEU A 114 12.86 -9.10 -4.67
CA LEU A 114 12.79 -7.91 -5.52
C LEU A 114 14.11 -7.66 -6.26
N ARG A 115 15.26 -7.90 -5.61
CA ARG A 115 16.58 -7.85 -6.27
C ARG A 115 16.67 -8.89 -7.39
N GLN A 116 16.32 -10.15 -7.12
CA GLN A 116 16.33 -11.21 -8.14
C GLN A 116 15.37 -10.89 -9.30
N PHE A 117 14.21 -10.32 -9.00
CA PHE A 117 13.29 -9.82 -10.02
C PHE A 117 13.95 -8.71 -10.85
N ALA A 118 14.54 -7.70 -10.22
CA ALA A 118 15.26 -6.63 -10.90
C ALA A 118 16.35 -7.17 -11.82
N ASP A 119 17.18 -8.11 -11.34
CA ASP A 119 18.22 -8.76 -12.12
C ASP A 119 17.64 -9.46 -13.36
N SER A 120 16.54 -10.22 -13.18
CA SER A 120 15.88 -10.94 -14.28
C SER A 120 15.26 -10.03 -15.35
N GLU A 121 14.93 -8.79 -14.97
CA GLU A 121 14.36 -7.77 -15.85
C GLU A 121 15.41 -6.81 -16.41
N GLY A 122 16.70 -6.99 -16.09
CA GLY A 122 17.78 -6.09 -16.51
C GLY A 122 17.74 -4.72 -15.83
N LEU A 123 17.19 -4.66 -14.62
CA LEU A 123 16.98 -3.45 -13.80
C LEU A 123 17.80 -3.48 -12.49
N ALA A 124 18.87 -4.26 -12.43
CA ALA A 124 19.70 -4.46 -11.23
C ALA A 124 20.19 -3.15 -10.57
N GLU A 125 20.43 -2.12 -11.38
CA GLU A 125 20.93 -0.81 -10.95
C GLU A 125 19.81 0.26 -10.77
N ASP A 126 18.54 -0.09 -11.00
CA ASP A 126 17.40 0.83 -10.91
C ASP A 126 16.25 0.21 -10.09
N ASP A 127 16.44 0.24 -8.77
CA ASP A 127 15.45 -0.20 -7.78
C ASP A 127 14.08 0.47 -8.00
N ASP A 128 14.06 1.75 -8.38
CA ASP A 128 12.84 2.53 -8.59
C ASP A 128 12.03 1.98 -9.78
N ALA A 129 12.69 1.69 -10.89
CA ALA A 129 12.06 1.06 -12.05
C ALA A 129 11.62 -0.37 -11.75
N ALA A 130 12.44 -1.17 -11.05
CA ALA A 130 12.12 -2.54 -10.69
C ALA A 130 10.85 -2.61 -9.81
N CYS A 131 10.76 -1.76 -8.77
CA CYS A 131 9.57 -1.70 -7.92
C CYS A 131 8.32 -1.28 -8.70
N ARG A 132 8.40 -0.26 -9.57
CA ARG A 132 7.28 0.16 -10.42
C ARG A 132 6.80 -0.95 -11.35
N LEU A 133 7.75 -1.65 -11.99
CA LEU A 133 7.44 -2.75 -12.91
C LEU A 133 6.77 -3.91 -12.17
N TRP A 134 7.30 -4.32 -11.02
CA TRP A 134 6.68 -5.34 -10.17
C TRP A 134 5.25 -4.95 -9.81
N ALA A 135 5.05 -3.75 -9.26
CA ALA A 135 3.75 -3.30 -8.78
C ALA A 135 2.68 -3.21 -9.88
N THR A 136 3.10 -2.92 -11.11
CA THR A 136 2.25 -2.92 -12.30
C THR A 136 1.88 -4.34 -12.72
N ARG A 137 2.86 -5.27 -12.79
CA ARG A 137 2.61 -6.65 -13.24
C ARG A 137 1.68 -7.42 -12.33
N VAL A 138 1.76 -7.18 -11.02
CA VAL A 138 0.96 -7.91 -10.04
C VAL A 138 -0.42 -7.29 -9.79
N ASP A 139 -0.82 -6.29 -10.57
CA ASP A 139 -2.14 -5.66 -10.44
C ASP A 139 -3.30 -6.65 -10.62
N CYS A 140 -3.15 -7.57 -11.57
CA CYS A 140 -4.16 -8.59 -11.86
C CYS A 140 -4.37 -9.62 -10.72
N VAL A 141 -3.48 -9.65 -9.72
CA VAL A 141 -3.55 -10.57 -8.57
C VAL A 141 -3.77 -9.85 -7.24
N GLU A 142 -4.24 -8.61 -7.25
CA GLU A 142 -4.52 -7.84 -6.02
C GLU A 142 -5.47 -8.56 -5.04
N HIS A 143 -6.42 -9.34 -5.55
CA HIS A 143 -7.36 -10.13 -4.77
C HIS A 143 -6.80 -11.50 -4.35
N ALA A 144 -5.65 -11.90 -4.91
CA ALA A 144 -5.01 -13.18 -4.63
C ALA A 144 -3.49 -13.00 -4.54
N PRO A 145 -2.99 -12.19 -3.58
CA PRO A 145 -1.56 -11.81 -3.52
C PRO A 145 -0.63 -13.01 -3.40
N ARG A 146 -1.10 -14.15 -2.89
CA ARG A 146 -0.32 -15.39 -2.82
C ARG A 146 0.10 -15.96 -4.19
N LEU A 147 -0.50 -15.49 -5.28
CA LEU A 147 -0.09 -15.83 -6.64
C LEU A 147 1.16 -15.04 -7.09
N ASP A 148 1.52 -13.96 -6.41
CA ASP A 148 2.77 -13.23 -6.67
C ASP A 148 3.96 -13.96 -6.01
N PRO A 149 4.92 -14.50 -6.78
CA PRO A 149 6.07 -15.20 -6.23
C PRO A 149 7.11 -14.25 -5.60
N ILE A 150 7.02 -12.94 -5.86
CA ILE A 150 8.07 -11.99 -5.47
C ILE A 150 7.80 -11.46 -4.06
N VAL A 151 6.59 -10.95 -3.79
CA VAL A 151 6.23 -10.33 -2.50
C VAL A 151 5.00 -10.98 -1.89
N GLY A 152 3.91 -11.11 -2.65
CA GLY A 152 2.61 -11.44 -2.10
C GLY A 152 2.50 -12.87 -1.52
N SER A 153 3.35 -13.80 -1.95
CA SER A 153 3.48 -15.14 -1.37
C SER A 153 4.39 -15.22 -0.12
N VAL A 154 5.15 -14.16 0.19
CA VAL A 154 6.07 -14.14 1.32
C VAL A 154 5.29 -14.22 2.64
N LYS A 155 5.67 -15.16 3.52
CA LYS A 155 5.04 -15.34 4.83
C LYS A 155 5.10 -14.03 5.61
N GLY A 156 3.95 -13.60 6.15
CA GLY A 156 3.84 -12.35 6.89
C GLY A 156 3.33 -11.17 6.07
N ILE A 157 3.25 -11.31 4.74
CA ILE A 157 2.57 -10.38 3.85
C ILE A 157 1.13 -10.82 3.64
N GLY A 158 0.20 -10.03 4.21
CA GLY A 158 -1.22 -10.12 3.90
C GLY A 158 -1.64 -9.10 2.84
N PRO A 159 -2.90 -9.13 2.38
CA PRO A 159 -3.42 -8.22 1.35
C PRO A 159 -3.12 -6.74 1.61
N ALA A 160 -3.29 -6.28 2.86
CA ALA A 160 -3.00 -4.89 3.22
C ALA A 160 -1.52 -4.49 3.05
N LEU A 161 -0.57 -5.35 3.43
CA LEU A 161 0.85 -5.03 3.25
C LEU A 161 1.28 -5.15 1.79
N PHE A 162 0.71 -6.11 1.06
CA PHE A 162 0.91 -6.24 -0.38
C PHE A 162 0.45 -4.97 -1.11
N ALA A 163 -0.78 -4.52 -0.86
CA ALA A 163 -1.30 -3.27 -1.40
C ALA A 163 -0.43 -2.07 -0.98
N TYR A 164 -0.01 -2.00 0.29
CA TYR A 164 0.82 -0.90 0.77
C TYR A 164 2.19 -0.83 0.05
N LEU A 165 2.84 -1.97 -0.19
CA LEU A 165 4.08 -2.01 -0.97
C LEU A 165 3.85 -1.60 -2.42
N ARG A 166 2.75 -2.04 -3.04
CA ARG A 166 2.37 -1.63 -4.41
C ARG A 166 2.14 -0.12 -4.50
N MET A 167 1.42 0.47 -3.55
CA MET A 167 1.18 1.92 -3.48
C MET A 167 2.51 2.67 -3.37
N ARG A 168 3.39 2.25 -2.44
CA ARG A 168 4.73 2.86 -2.30
C ARG A 168 5.60 2.67 -3.54
N SER A 169 5.32 1.65 -4.34
CA SER A 169 5.97 1.38 -5.63
C SER A 169 5.28 2.06 -6.81
N GLY A 170 4.26 2.89 -6.59
CA GLY A 170 3.61 3.71 -7.63
C GLY A 170 2.31 3.15 -8.22
N ALA A 171 1.75 2.06 -7.68
CA ALA A 171 0.46 1.56 -8.13
C ALA A 171 -0.71 2.42 -7.62
N ASP A 172 -1.73 2.59 -8.45
CA ASP A 172 -3.03 3.15 -8.04
C ASP A 172 -3.84 2.09 -7.27
N ALA A 173 -3.49 1.92 -6.00
CA ALA A 173 -4.06 0.91 -5.11
C ALA A 173 -4.45 1.54 -3.77
N LEU A 174 -5.16 0.76 -2.94
CA LEU A 174 -5.59 1.18 -1.60
C LEU A 174 -5.23 0.10 -0.57
N LYS A 175 -4.77 0.55 0.59
CA LYS A 175 -4.53 -0.31 1.75
C LYS A 175 -5.81 -0.41 2.57
N VAL A 176 -6.50 -1.54 2.49
CA VAL A 176 -7.69 -1.80 3.32
C VAL A 176 -7.27 -1.99 4.78
N ASP A 177 -7.09 -0.90 5.52
CA ASP A 177 -6.77 -0.91 6.94
C ASP A 177 -7.95 -0.48 7.82
N VAL A 178 -7.74 -0.54 9.13
CA VAL A 178 -8.77 -0.19 10.12
C VAL A 178 -9.23 1.26 9.98
N ARG A 179 -8.35 2.18 9.57
CA ARG A 179 -8.69 3.59 9.43
C ARG A 179 -9.57 3.77 8.20
N VAL A 180 -9.17 3.23 7.05
CA VAL A 180 -9.97 3.29 5.81
C VAL A 180 -11.37 2.70 6.03
N LYS A 181 -11.48 1.52 6.66
CA LYS A 181 -12.78 0.91 6.97
C LYS A 181 -13.64 1.79 7.89
N LYS A 182 -13.04 2.43 8.89
CA LYS A 182 -13.76 3.35 9.78
C LYS A 182 -14.24 4.59 9.03
N SER A 183 -13.41 5.11 8.12
CA SER A 183 -13.75 6.28 7.33
C SER A 183 -14.94 6.02 6.41
N LEU A 184 -14.91 4.91 5.68
CA LEU A 184 -16.04 4.48 4.85
C LEU A 184 -17.33 4.31 5.67
N LYS A 185 -17.26 3.68 6.85
CA LYS A 185 -18.43 3.54 7.74
C LYS A 185 -18.97 4.89 8.20
N ARG A 186 -18.11 5.85 8.53
CA ARG A 186 -18.55 7.18 8.97
C ARG A 186 -19.22 7.96 7.83
N LEU A 187 -18.78 7.74 6.59
CA LEU A 187 -19.44 8.29 5.40
C LEU A 187 -20.80 7.64 5.11
N GLY A 188 -21.15 6.54 5.78
CA GLY A 188 -22.45 5.88 5.62
C GLY A 188 -22.42 4.63 4.72
N PHE A 189 -21.26 4.22 4.22
CA PHE A 189 -21.15 2.99 3.44
C PHE A 189 -21.36 1.75 4.32
N THR A 190 -22.07 0.76 3.80
CA THR A 190 -22.03 -0.61 4.32
C THR A 190 -20.66 -1.21 4.04
N VAL A 191 -19.85 -1.41 5.08
CA VAL A 191 -18.47 -1.94 4.96
C VAL A 191 -18.42 -3.38 5.46
N PRO A 192 -18.25 -4.37 4.56
CA PRO A 192 -18.11 -5.77 4.93
C PRO A 192 -16.89 -6.05 5.82
N ALA A 193 -16.91 -7.18 6.53
CA ALA A 193 -15.77 -7.61 7.32
C ALA A 193 -14.59 -8.04 6.44
N ASP A 194 -14.89 -8.68 5.30
CA ASP A 194 -13.92 -9.20 4.34
C ASP A 194 -13.18 -8.09 3.59
N ASP A 195 -11.85 -8.14 3.57
CA ASP A 195 -11.01 -7.10 2.95
C ASP A 195 -11.20 -7.02 1.44
N HIS A 196 -11.42 -8.15 0.75
CA HIS A 196 -11.61 -8.18 -0.69
C HIS A 196 -12.93 -7.52 -1.10
N ALA A 197 -14.00 -7.76 -0.33
CA ALA A 197 -15.26 -7.07 -0.51
C ALA A 197 -15.10 -5.55 -0.32
N VAL A 198 -14.31 -5.10 0.65
CA VAL A 198 -14.01 -3.67 0.81
C VAL A 198 -13.23 -3.10 -0.39
N MET A 199 -12.28 -3.85 -0.97
CA MET A 199 -11.58 -3.42 -2.19
C MET A 199 -12.56 -3.20 -3.36
N ILE A 200 -13.56 -4.08 -3.52
CA ILE A 200 -14.59 -3.94 -4.56
C ILE A 200 -15.41 -2.67 -4.33
N VAL A 201 -15.84 -2.42 -3.09
CA VAL A 201 -16.57 -1.19 -2.70
C VAL A 201 -15.74 0.05 -3.02
N VAL A 202 -14.48 0.08 -2.58
CA VAL A 202 -13.57 1.22 -2.80
C VAL A 202 -13.40 1.54 -4.27
N LYS A 203 -13.24 0.52 -5.14
CA LYS A 203 -13.10 0.74 -6.58
C LYS A 203 -14.37 1.33 -7.20
N ALA A 204 -15.54 0.83 -6.82
CA ALA A 204 -16.82 1.37 -7.26
C ALA A 204 -17.02 2.81 -6.79
N VAL A 205 -16.66 3.09 -5.53
CA VAL A 205 -16.74 4.42 -4.94
C VAL A 205 -15.78 5.40 -5.64
N ALA A 206 -14.54 4.98 -5.92
CA ALA A 206 -13.54 5.77 -6.64
C ALA A 206 -14.02 6.14 -8.05
N GLU A 207 -14.65 5.19 -8.76
CA GLU A 207 -15.28 5.41 -10.08
C GLU A 207 -16.42 6.46 -10.00
N GLU A 208 -17.29 6.37 -8.99
CA GLU A 208 -18.43 7.31 -8.80
C GLU A 208 -18.04 8.75 -8.47
N VAL A 209 -16.85 8.97 -7.89
CA VAL A 209 -16.34 10.30 -7.51
C VAL A 209 -15.16 10.76 -8.36
N ASP A 210 -14.84 10.02 -9.43
CA ASP A 210 -13.75 10.30 -10.36
C ASP A 210 -12.39 10.54 -9.67
N LEU A 211 -12.09 9.74 -8.65
CA LEU A 211 -10.79 9.78 -7.95
C LEU A 211 -9.95 8.54 -8.29
N PRO A 212 -8.64 8.68 -8.50
CA PRO A 212 -7.71 7.56 -8.42
C PRO A 212 -7.87 6.83 -7.08
N VAL A 213 -7.74 5.51 -7.09
CA VAL A 213 -7.92 4.68 -5.89
C VAL A 213 -6.95 5.09 -4.77
N LEU A 214 -5.72 5.45 -5.12
CA LEU A 214 -4.70 5.94 -4.18
C LEU A 214 -5.05 7.33 -3.64
N ALA A 215 -5.66 8.20 -4.45
CA ALA A 215 -6.14 9.49 -3.98
C ALA A 215 -7.31 9.32 -3.00
N LEU A 216 -8.20 8.35 -3.26
CA LEU A 216 -9.26 7.99 -2.31
C LEU A 216 -8.67 7.44 -1.00
N ASP A 217 -7.62 6.60 -1.05
CA ASP A 217 -6.89 6.15 0.15
C ASP A 217 -6.35 7.33 0.95
N GLN A 218 -5.66 8.28 0.28
CA GLN A 218 -5.13 9.47 0.95
C GLN A 218 -6.24 10.32 1.57
N LEU A 219 -7.38 10.47 0.89
CA LEU A 219 -8.51 11.23 1.41
C LEU A 219 -9.12 10.57 2.65
N LEU A 220 -9.35 9.25 2.61
CA LEU A 220 -9.96 8.50 3.70
C LEU A 220 -9.03 8.37 4.92
N TRP A 221 -7.71 8.29 4.69
CA TRP A 221 -6.72 8.15 5.76
C TRP A 221 -6.53 9.41 6.60
N HIS A 222 -6.75 10.59 6.01
CA HIS A 222 -6.68 11.89 6.68
C HIS A 222 -8.03 12.38 7.21
N MET A 223 -9.08 11.57 7.10
CA MET A 223 -10.41 11.89 7.63
C MET A 223 -10.43 11.69 9.15
N GLU A 224 -10.39 12.78 9.91
CA GLU A 224 -10.48 12.78 11.38
C GLU A 224 -11.92 12.73 11.90
#